data_AF-A0A7J3WU88-F1
#
_entry.id   AF-A0A7J3WU88-F1
#
_cell.length_a   1.000
_cell.length_b   1.000
_cell.length_c   1.000
_cell.angle_alpha   90.00
_cell.angle_beta   90.00
_cell.angle_gamma   90.00
#
_symmetry.space_group_name_H-M   'P 1'
#
loop_
_entity.id
_entity.type
_entity.pdbx_description
1 polymer ?
#
loop_
_entity_poly.entity_id
_entity_poly.type
_entity_poly.pdbx_seq_one_letter_code
_entity_poly.pdbx_strand_id
1 'polypeptide(L)'
;MKFTKIDEHGVVAKQTPAGNKVKISKGEGAKVGNFYVEVEEIDGKRAQVRVCYEYYAWENKIKDILQQKYGRITVMDLMNLSRMQSEDLNGLRGMCEGEKKATMIFRIPTGDGITMGWFAPDQCASIFVPVHICDTAIAEEYTNGMAAEQALAILTSVGKTDFSSVEHVLIKENEKMEEIALKSDKASDIMTLTDTEMQRQAFLMQKLYLGVSKENRAKVLRMWKDDYYTTICNMASVIKGMDEEEKGMVARIALSMANIRAGVDEIINGSELSQEYSMAKEMVEKGKYDDAIGLIKSIFMKSDNQLFGISHPSEESGNDRYILIASFIIFVTIVAVMLKKPGKKE
;
A
#
# COMPACT_ATOMS: atom_id res chain seq x y z
N MET A 1 -0.32 31.45 30.14
CA MET A 1 -1.18 30.33 30.57
C MET A 1 -1.58 30.55 32.03
N LYS A 2 -2.74 30.05 32.46
CA LYS A 2 -3.20 30.10 33.85
C LYS A 2 -3.77 28.75 34.30
N PHE A 3 -3.33 28.26 35.45
CA PHE A 3 -3.98 27.16 36.16
C PHE A 3 -5.22 27.67 36.89
N THR A 4 -6.35 26.99 36.69
CA THR A 4 -7.68 27.44 37.15
C THR A 4 -8.29 26.54 38.21
N LYS A 5 -7.89 25.26 38.28
CA LYS A 5 -8.31 24.30 39.31
C LYS A 5 -7.23 23.22 39.46
N ILE A 6 -7.04 22.75 40.68
CA ILE A 6 -6.28 21.53 41.00
C ILE A 6 -7.17 20.71 41.93
N ASP A 7 -7.40 19.44 41.60
CA ASP A 7 -8.09 18.47 42.44
C ASP A 7 -7.42 17.10 42.35
N GLU A 8 -7.92 16.13 43.12
CA GLU A 8 -7.39 14.77 43.19
C GLU A 8 -7.40 14.02 41.83
N HIS A 9 -8.13 14.53 40.83
CA HIS A 9 -8.26 13.92 39.52
C HIS A 9 -7.45 14.66 38.43
N GLY A 10 -6.84 15.81 38.72
CA GLY A 10 -6.08 16.53 37.70
C GLY A 10 -5.90 18.03 37.93
N VAL A 11 -5.26 18.63 36.94
CA VAL A 11 -5.06 20.08 36.82
C VAL A 11 -5.90 20.61 35.66
N VAL A 12 -6.58 21.73 35.85
CA VAL A 12 -7.30 22.44 34.79
C VAL A 12 -6.57 23.72 34.43
N ALA A 13 -6.07 23.82 33.20
CA ALA A 13 -5.31 24.96 32.69
C ALA A 13 -6.01 25.63 31.49
N LYS A 14 -5.71 26.90 31.23
CA LYS A 14 -6.15 27.61 30.02
C LYS A 14 -5.13 28.64 29.54
N GLN A 15 -5.16 28.96 28.25
CA GLN A 15 -4.47 30.13 27.71
C GLN A 15 -5.15 31.44 28.20
N THR A 16 -4.37 32.52 28.29
CA THR A 16 -4.83 33.84 28.77
C THR A 16 -4.40 34.88 27.75
N PRO A 17 -5.24 35.87 27.38
CA PRO A 17 -6.55 36.20 27.97
C PRO A 17 -7.71 35.28 27.53
N ALA A 18 -7.62 34.66 26.36
CA ALA A 18 -8.61 33.74 25.82
C ALA A 18 -8.02 32.33 25.66
N GLY A 19 -8.88 31.31 25.76
CA GLY A 19 -8.50 29.91 25.59
C GLY A 19 -9.46 28.95 26.29
N ASN A 20 -9.62 27.76 25.69
CA ASN A 20 -10.43 26.69 26.26
C ASN A 20 -9.76 26.14 27.54
N LYS A 21 -10.59 25.65 28.47
CA LYS A 21 -10.10 24.93 29.64
C LYS A 21 -9.74 23.51 29.23
N VAL A 22 -8.54 23.08 29.57
CA VAL A 22 -8.03 21.73 29.33
C VAL A 22 -7.82 21.08 30.69
N LYS A 23 -8.42 19.90 30.91
CA LYS A 23 -8.19 19.07 32.09
C LYS A 23 -7.07 18.07 31.75
N ILE A 24 -6.10 17.96 32.64
CA ILE A 24 -4.91 17.10 32.48
C ILE A 24 -4.81 16.22 33.73
N SER A 25 -4.87 14.91 33.56
CA SER A 25 -4.84 13.96 34.68
C SER A 25 -3.40 13.70 35.14
N LYS A 26 -3.24 13.11 36.32
CA LYS A 26 -1.92 12.67 36.80
C LYS A 26 -1.29 11.68 35.81
N GLY A 27 -0.02 11.89 35.47
CA GLY A 27 0.75 11.09 34.52
C GLY A 27 0.51 11.45 33.05
N GLU A 28 -0.37 12.41 32.77
CA GLU A 28 -0.71 12.84 31.41
C GLU A 28 -0.09 14.20 31.07
N GLY A 29 -0.01 14.47 29.76
CA GLY A 29 0.34 15.78 29.23
C GLY A 29 -0.64 16.25 28.18
N ALA A 30 -0.85 17.57 28.09
CA ALA A 30 -1.71 18.16 27.07
C ALA A 30 -1.24 19.55 26.64
N LYS A 31 -1.58 19.91 25.40
CA LYS A 31 -1.39 21.25 24.87
C LYS A 31 -2.36 22.25 25.50
N VAL A 32 -1.84 23.39 25.95
CA VAL A 32 -2.59 24.52 26.52
C VAL A 32 -2.12 25.83 25.88
N GLY A 33 -2.74 26.19 24.77
CA GLY A 33 -2.27 27.30 23.93
C GLY A 33 -0.91 26.97 23.33
N ASN A 34 0.08 27.84 23.52
CA ASN A 34 1.44 27.67 22.97
C ASN A 34 2.36 26.81 23.87
N PHE A 35 1.81 26.21 24.93
CA PHE A 35 2.55 25.44 25.91
C PHE A 35 2.06 23.99 25.94
N TYR A 36 2.94 23.09 26.34
CA TYR A 36 2.60 21.73 26.72
C TYR A 36 2.79 21.60 28.23
N VAL A 37 1.79 21.02 28.90
CA VAL A 37 1.78 20.87 30.36
C VAL A 37 1.65 19.39 30.68
N GLU A 38 2.57 18.88 31.47
CA GLU A 38 2.54 17.52 32.02
C GLU A 38 2.30 17.60 33.52
N VAL A 39 1.41 16.75 34.03
CA VAL A 39 1.13 16.64 35.47
C VAL A 39 1.83 15.39 36.00
N GLU A 40 2.94 15.57 36.68
CA GLU A 40 3.75 14.45 37.18
C GLU A 40 3.10 13.84 38.43
N GLU A 41 2.78 14.70 39.40
CA GLU A 41 2.19 14.28 40.67
C GLU A 41 1.07 15.21 41.13
N ILE A 42 0.17 14.65 41.92
CA ILE A 42 -0.92 15.36 42.60
C ILE A 42 -0.93 14.93 44.06
N ASP A 43 -0.89 15.90 44.96
CA ASP A 43 -1.05 15.73 46.40
C ASP A 43 -2.08 16.73 46.93
N GLY A 44 -3.32 16.24 47.10
CA GLY A 44 -4.47 17.05 47.50
C GLY A 44 -4.74 18.22 46.56
N LYS A 45 -4.40 19.44 47.00
CA LYS A 45 -4.56 20.70 46.24
C LYS A 45 -3.27 21.20 45.61
N ARG A 46 -2.19 20.43 45.68
CA ARG A 46 -0.89 20.73 45.08
C ARG A 46 -0.64 19.77 43.92
N ALA A 47 0.01 20.27 42.88
CA ALA A 47 0.42 19.47 41.74
C ALA A 47 1.86 19.82 41.36
N GLN A 48 2.65 18.81 41.04
CA GLN A 48 3.94 18.98 40.37
C GLN A 48 3.69 18.92 38.87
N VAL A 49 4.05 20.01 38.18
CA VAL A 49 3.81 20.16 36.75
C VAL A 49 5.09 20.52 36.02
N ARG A 50 5.30 19.91 34.85
CA ARG A 50 6.32 20.33 33.89
C ARG A 50 5.65 21.14 32.80
N VAL A 51 6.21 22.29 32.48
CA VAL A 51 5.69 23.19 31.45
C VAL A 51 6.80 23.53 30.48
N CYS A 52 6.55 23.36 29.19
CA CYS A 52 7.47 23.77 28.13
C CYS A 52 6.71 24.34 26.93
N TYR A 53 7.44 24.91 25.97
CA TYR A 53 6.86 25.31 24.69
C TYR A 53 6.40 24.08 23.91
N GLU A 54 5.28 24.20 23.20
CA GLU A 54 4.71 23.09 22.43
C GLU A 54 5.69 22.50 21.39
N TYR A 55 6.53 23.33 20.78
CA TYR A 55 7.51 22.88 19.78
C TYR A 55 8.60 21.99 20.40
N TYR A 56 9.03 22.31 21.61
CA TYR A 56 10.01 21.50 22.34
C TYR A 56 9.39 20.17 22.80
N ALA A 57 8.14 20.20 23.28
CA ALA A 57 7.41 18.97 23.61
C ALA A 57 7.23 18.08 22.36
N TRP A 58 6.88 18.68 21.22
CA TRP A 58 6.73 17.98 19.96
C TRP A 58 8.03 17.33 19.50
N GLU A 59 9.14 18.07 19.49
CA GLU A 59 10.44 17.54 19.06
C GLU A 59 10.86 16.35 19.94
N ASN A 60 10.73 16.46 21.26
CA ASN A 60 11.03 15.35 22.16
C ASN A 60 10.09 14.16 21.94
N LYS A 61 8.79 14.40 21.73
CA LYS A 61 7.83 13.32 21.48
C LYS A 61 8.18 12.52 20.22
N ILE A 62 8.51 13.21 19.13
CA ILE A 62 8.94 12.56 17.88
C ILE A 62 10.28 11.85 18.07
N LYS A 63 11.23 12.48 18.78
CA LYS A 63 12.52 11.87 19.11
C LYS A 63 12.36 10.59 19.93
N ASP A 64 11.50 10.58 20.94
CA ASP A 64 11.23 9.41 21.78
C ASP A 64 10.66 8.25 20.94
N ILE A 65 9.70 8.54 20.04
CA ILE A 65 9.12 7.54 19.13
C ILE A 65 10.21 6.94 18.23
N LEU A 66 11.07 7.79 17.65
CA LEU A 66 12.19 7.33 16.80
C LEU A 66 13.23 6.53 17.61
N GLN A 67 13.51 6.95 18.84
CA GLN A 67 14.47 6.29 19.73
C GLN A 67 14.02 4.89 20.15
N GLN A 68 12.72 4.65 20.33
CA GLN A 68 12.19 3.32 20.62
C GLN A 68 12.50 2.31 19.50
N LYS A 69 12.71 2.79 18.27
CA LYS A 69 13.05 1.98 17.09
C LYS A 69 14.47 2.24 16.60
N TYR A 70 15.34 2.85 17.41
CA TYR A 70 16.68 3.23 17.00
C TYR A 70 17.47 2.03 16.42
N GLY A 71 18.06 2.23 15.25
CA GLY A 71 18.78 1.18 14.51
C GLY A 71 17.88 0.15 13.79
N ARG A 72 16.56 0.27 13.88
CA ARG A 72 15.57 -0.62 13.25
C ARG A 72 14.40 0.13 12.63
N ILE A 73 14.59 1.41 12.30
CA ILE A 73 13.55 2.24 11.68
C ILE A 73 13.36 1.75 10.24
N THR A 74 12.16 1.27 9.96
CA THR A 74 11.74 0.82 8.62
C THR A 74 11.02 1.95 7.88
N VAL A 75 10.83 1.79 6.56
CA VAL A 75 10.01 2.72 5.78
C VAL A 75 8.58 2.78 6.34
N MET A 76 8.01 1.63 6.71
CA MET A 76 6.67 1.55 7.32
C MET A 76 6.57 2.38 8.61
N ASP A 77 7.64 2.42 9.42
CA ASP A 77 7.68 3.25 10.62
C ASP A 77 7.60 4.75 10.28
N LEU A 78 8.27 5.17 9.21
CA LEU A 78 8.26 6.55 8.75
C LEU A 78 6.91 6.93 8.10
N MET A 79 6.27 6.00 7.36
CA MET A 79 4.92 6.17 6.83
C MET A 79 3.90 6.33 7.97
N ASN A 80 4.02 5.55 9.04
CA ASN A 80 3.16 5.66 10.21
C ASN A 80 3.41 6.96 10.98
N LEU A 81 4.67 7.37 11.10
CA LEU A 81 5.04 8.64 11.72
C LEU A 81 4.43 9.83 10.96
N SER A 82 4.49 9.84 9.63
CA SER A 82 3.92 10.94 8.82
C SER A 82 2.39 11.03 8.93
N ARG A 83 1.72 9.96 9.38
CA ARG A 83 0.26 9.87 9.54
C ARG A 83 -0.25 10.24 10.95
N MET A 84 0.65 10.55 11.88
CA MET A 84 0.24 10.92 13.23
C MET A 84 -0.56 12.23 13.22
N GLN A 85 -1.72 12.20 13.87
CA GLN A 85 -2.59 13.34 14.11
C GLN A 85 -2.37 13.90 15.51
N SER A 86 -2.97 15.04 15.81
CA SER A 86 -2.85 15.64 17.15
C SER A 86 -3.30 14.70 18.27
N GLU A 87 -4.29 13.85 18.03
CA GLU A 87 -4.76 12.84 18.98
C GLU A 87 -3.68 11.80 19.32
N ASP A 88 -2.87 11.41 18.33
CA ASP A 88 -1.73 10.50 18.48
C ASP A 88 -0.57 11.15 19.26
N LEU A 89 -0.58 12.48 19.38
CA LEU A 89 0.47 13.31 19.98
C LEU A 89 -0.03 14.12 21.19
N ASN A 90 -1.05 13.65 21.89
CA ASN A 90 -1.59 14.28 23.10
C ASN A 90 -1.96 15.77 22.91
N GLY A 91 -2.52 16.11 21.75
CA GLY A 91 -2.93 17.45 21.36
C GLY A 91 -1.81 18.35 20.83
N LEU A 92 -0.57 17.87 20.73
CA LEU A 92 0.49 18.54 19.97
C LEU A 92 0.17 18.44 18.47
N ARG A 93 0.69 19.36 17.64
CA ARG A 93 0.39 19.38 16.20
C ARG A 93 0.77 18.04 15.54
N GLY A 94 -0.18 17.40 14.87
CA GLY A 94 0.06 16.21 14.04
C GLY A 94 0.95 16.49 12.83
N MET A 95 1.58 15.42 12.33
CA MET A 95 2.25 15.42 11.03
C MET A 95 1.25 15.51 9.89
N CYS A 96 0.09 14.85 10.05
CA CYS A 96 -1.06 14.97 9.17
C CYS A 96 -2.30 15.43 9.95
N GLU A 97 -3.02 16.42 9.41
CA GLU A 97 -4.23 16.97 10.03
C GLU A 97 -5.38 17.08 9.01
N GLY A 98 -5.49 16.09 8.12
CA GLY A 98 -6.49 16.12 7.03
C GLY A 98 -6.26 17.25 6.02
N GLU A 99 -5.04 17.75 5.94
CA GLU A 99 -4.59 18.75 4.97
C GLU A 99 -4.12 18.04 3.70
N LYS A 100 -4.36 18.65 2.53
CA LYS A 100 -3.91 18.13 1.23
C LYS A 100 -2.38 18.20 1.12
N LYS A 101 -1.70 17.16 1.57
CA LYS A 101 -0.23 17.15 1.68
C LYS A 101 0.35 15.87 1.12
N ALA A 102 1.07 16.02 0.01
CA ALA A 102 1.92 14.96 -0.51
C ALA A 102 3.09 14.70 0.43
N THR A 103 3.61 13.48 0.44
CA THR A 103 4.75 13.08 1.25
C THR A 103 5.64 12.12 0.49
N MET A 104 6.94 12.23 0.73
CA MET A 104 7.97 11.39 0.13
C MET A 104 8.92 10.94 1.23
N ILE A 105 9.18 9.64 1.29
CA ILE A 105 10.16 9.03 2.22
C ILE A 105 11.29 8.46 1.38
N PHE A 106 12.49 9.02 1.49
CA PHE A 106 13.64 8.55 0.74
C PHE A 106 14.39 7.45 1.51
N ARG A 107 14.75 6.38 0.81
CA ARG A 107 15.66 5.34 1.28
C ARG A 107 16.95 5.45 0.46
N ILE A 108 17.98 6.02 1.09
CA ILE A 108 19.30 6.23 0.49
C ILE A 108 20.26 5.21 1.12
N PRO A 109 20.62 4.13 0.41
CA PRO A 109 21.53 3.11 0.93
C PRO A 109 22.95 3.66 1.05
N THR A 110 23.70 3.18 2.04
CA THR A 110 25.13 3.51 2.24
C THR A 110 26.09 2.56 1.52
N GLY A 111 25.57 1.56 0.79
CA GLY A 111 26.33 0.56 0.02
C GLY A 111 25.66 0.26 -1.32
N ASP A 112 25.76 -0.97 -1.80
CA ASP A 112 25.32 -1.41 -3.14
C ASP A 112 23.79 -1.44 -3.36
N GLY A 113 23.00 -0.79 -2.50
CA GLY A 113 21.55 -0.73 -2.67
C GLY A 113 21.12 0.26 -3.76
N ILE A 114 19.88 0.11 -4.24
CA ILE A 114 19.29 1.07 -5.18
C ILE A 114 18.63 2.20 -4.39
N THR A 115 18.93 3.46 -4.73
CA THR A 115 18.28 4.61 -4.10
C THR A 115 16.84 4.71 -4.58
N MET A 116 15.92 4.89 -3.63
CA MET A 116 14.49 4.99 -3.92
C MET A 116 13.79 5.99 -3.01
N GLY A 117 12.52 6.25 -3.30
CA GLY A 117 11.61 6.79 -2.30
C GLY A 117 10.20 6.23 -2.42
N TRP A 118 9.43 6.46 -1.37
CA TRP A 118 8.04 6.08 -1.27
C TRP A 118 7.19 7.35 -1.27
N PHE A 119 6.35 7.51 -2.30
CA PHE A 119 5.55 8.69 -2.55
C PHE A 119 4.08 8.46 -2.21
N ALA A 120 3.44 9.41 -1.55
CA ALA A 120 1.99 9.45 -1.36
C ALA A 120 1.45 10.82 -1.81
N PRO A 121 0.48 10.89 -2.74
CA PRO A 121 -0.17 12.14 -3.13
C PRO A 121 -0.88 12.85 -1.96
N ASP A 122 -1.34 12.08 -0.98
CA ASP A 122 -1.83 12.56 0.31
C ASP A 122 -1.45 11.59 1.44
N GLN A 123 -0.65 12.02 2.41
CA GLN A 123 -0.18 11.12 3.46
C GLN A 123 -1.30 10.53 4.35
N CYS A 124 -2.45 11.21 4.49
CA CYS A 124 -3.56 10.75 5.34
C CYS A 124 -4.49 9.76 4.63
N ALA A 125 -4.60 9.86 3.32
CA ALA A 125 -5.67 9.21 2.56
C ALA A 125 -5.19 8.46 1.31
N SER A 126 -3.87 8.30 1.14
CA SER A 126 -3.33 7.53 0.03
C SER A 126 -2.28 6.50 0.42
N ILE A 127 -2.11 5.55 -0.49
CA ILE A 127 -1.10 4.49 -0.45
C ILE A 127 0.25 5.07 -0.87
N PHE A 128 1.29 4.83 -0.09
CA PHE A 128 2.67 5.09 -0.49
C PHE A 128 3.11 4.12 -1.60
N VAL A 129 3.63 4.65 -2.70
CA VAL A 129 4.10 3.89 -3.86
C VAL A 129 5.59 4.07 -4.09
N PRO A 130 6.31 3.04 -4.57
CA PRO A 130 7.74 3.13 -4.79
C PRO A 130 8.07 3.96 -6.04
N VAL A 131 9.23 4.61 -6.00
CA VAL A 131 9.90 5.27 -7.12
C VAL A 131 11.40 5.09 -6.95
N HIS A 132 12.05 4.37 -7.85
CA HIS A 132 13.50 4.22 -7.88
C HIS A 132 14.17 5.31 -8.71
N ILE A 133 15.38 5.71 -8.31
CA ILE A 133 16.14 6.72 -9.07
C ILE A 133 16.52 6.26 -10.47
N CYS A 134 16.60 4.94 -10.68
CA CYS A 134 16.90 4.33 -11.97
C CYS A 134 15.65 4.09 -12.83
N ASP A 135 14.47 4.49 -12.38
CA ASP A 135 13.25 4.36 -13.18
C ASP A 135 13.33 5.24 -14.43
N THR A 136 12.87 4.71 -15.55
CA THR A 136 12.78 5.43 -16.83
C THR A 136 11.37 5.95 -17.10
N ALA A 137 10.38 5.54 -16.31
CA ALA A 137 9.00 5.95 -16.42
C ALA A 137 8.31 5.97 -15.06
N ILE A 138 7.24 6.76 -14.97
CA ILE A 138 6.29 6.81 -13.86
C ILE A 138 4.91 6.51 -14.44
N ALA A 139 4.06 5.81 -13.70
CA ALA A 139 2.69 5.51 -14.11
C ALA A 139 1.93 6.81 -14.43
N GLU A 140 1.15 6.80 -15.51
CA GLU A 140 0.48 7.98 -16.06
C GLU A 140 -0.41 8.68 -15.01
N GLU A 141 -1.09 7.89 -14.18
CA GLU A 141 -1.98 8.37 -13.13
C GLU A 141 -1.26 9.26 -12.09
N TYR A 142 0.07 9.12 -11.97
CA TYR A 142 0.92 9.88 -11.07
C TYR A 142 1.64 11.06 -11.77
N THR A 143 1.61 11.14 -13.10
CA THR A 143 2.20 12.26 -13.86
C THR A 143 1.17 13.33 -14.24
N ASN A 144 -0.11 12.97 -14.30
CA ASN A 144 -1.19 13.85 -14.76
C ASN A 144 -2.11 14.40 -13.65
N GLY A 145 -1.90 13.98 -12.39
CA GLY A 145 -2.68 14.44 -11.23
C GLY A 145 -3.86 13.57 -10.82
N MET A 146 -4.23 12.53 -11.60
CA MET A 146 -5.35 11.64 -11.28
C MET A 146 -5.21 10.96 -9.91
N ALA A 147 -4.01 10.52 -9.56
CA ALA A 147 -3.75 9.91 -8.24
C ALA A 147 -3.99 10.90 -7.09
N ALA A 148 -3.68 12.19 -7.28
CA ALA A 148 -3.92 13.23 -6.29
C ALA A 148 -5.41 13.56 -6.13
N GLU A 149 -6.15 13.61 -7.24
CA GLU A 149 -7.61 13.77 -7.21
C GLU A 149 -8.29 12.62 -6.47
N GLN A 150 -7.82 11.40 -6.70
CA GLN A 150 -8.34 10.21 -6.04
C GLN A 150 -8.03 10.19 -4.54
N ALA A 151 -6.81 10.55 -4.15
CA ALA A 151 -6.43 10.69 -2.75
C ALA A 151 -7.31 11.73 -2.03
N LEU A 152 -7.57 12.86 -2.68
CA LEU A 152 -8.47 13.90 -2.16
C LEU A 152 -9.92 13.39 -2.03
N ALA A 153 -10.40 12.58 -2.98
CA ALA A 153 -11.72 11.99 -2.90
C ALA A 153 -11.85 11.04 -1.69
N ILE A 154 -10.81 10.25 -1.39
CA ILE A 154 -10.76 9.41 -0.16
C ILE A 154 -10.78 10.30 1.06
N LEU A 155 -9.91 11.31 1.13
CA LEU A 155 -9.82 12.19 2.28
C LEU A 155 -11.15 12.89 2.57
N THR A 156 -11.84 13.35 1.53
CA THR A 156 -13.10 14.10 1.66
C THR A 156 -14.29 13.20 2.03
N SER A 157 -14.35 12.00 1.46
CA SER A 157 -15.51 11.10 1.64
C SER A 157 -15.36 10.11 2.80
N VAL A 158 -14.13 9.76 3.16
CA VAL A 158 -13.82 8.75 4.19
C VAL A 158 -13.01 9.35 5.34
N GLY A 159 -12.15 10.32 5.07
CA GLY A 159 -11.18 10.83 6.03
C GLY A 159 -9.87 10.05 5.98
N LYS A 160 -9.12 10.08 7.09
CA LYS A 160 -7.90 9.29 7.28
C LYS A 160 -8.21 7.82 7.02
N THR A 161 -7.42 7.19 6.16
CA THR A 161 -7.61 5.79 5.77
C THR A 161 -6.31 5.02 5.98
N ASP A 162 -6.43 3.85 6.61
CA ASP A 162 -5.32 2.95 6.85
C ASP A 162 -5.18 1.96 5.68
N PHE A 163 -4.11 2.11 4.91
CA PHE A 163 -3.73 1.20 3.84
C PHE A 163 -2.48 0.36 4.17
N SER A 164 -2.11 0.25 5.44
CA SER A 164 -0.90 -0.44 5.88
C SER A 164 -0.79 -1.88 5.39
N SER A 165 -1.90 -2.61 5.23
CA SER A 165 -1.88 -3.96 4.65
C SER A 165 -1.41 -3.99 3.20
N VAL A 166 -1.83 -3.00 2.40
CA VAL A 166 -1.41 -2.85 1.01
C VAL A 166 0.07 -2.48 0.95
N GLU A 167 0.46 -1.48 1.71
CA GLU A 167 1.84 -0.97 1.76
C GLU A 167 2.82 -2.03 2.24
N HIS A 168 2.42 -2.86 3.21
CA HIS A 168 3.24 -3.97 3.68
C HIS A 168 3.56 -4.96 2.56
N VAL A 169 2.54 -5.34 1.77
CA VAL A 169 2.73 -6.23 0.61
C VAL A 169 3.61 -5.56 -0.44
N LEU A 170 3.35 -4.28 -0.77
CA LEU A 170 4.15 -3.55 -1.76
C LEU A 170 5.62 -3.45 -1.34
N ILE A 171 5.91 -3.10 -0.07
CA ILE A 171 7.28 -3.00 0.45
C ILE A 171 8.00 -4.35 0.30
N LYS A 172 7.39 -5.44 0.76
CA LYS A 172 8.02 -6.76 0.70
C LYS A 172 8.26 -7.22 -0.74
N GLU A 173 7.32 -6.96 -1.64
CA GLU A 173 7.46 -7.33 -3.05
C GLU A 173 8.47 -6.47 -3.78
N ASN A 174 8.58 -5.18 -3.41
CA ASN A 174 9.58 -4.27 -3.95
C ASN A 174 10.99 -4.68 -3.50
N GLU A 175 11.18 -5.02 -2.21
CA GLU A 175 12.45 -5.54 -1.68
C GLU A 175 12.89 -6.82 -2.41
N LYS A 176 11.96 -7.75 -2.69
CA LYS A 176 12.28 -8.96 -3.49
C LYS A 176 12.75 -8.62 -4.91
N MET A 177 12.13 -7.63 -5.55
CA MET A 177 12.50 -7.23 -6.91
C MET A 177 13.85 -6.51 -6.94
N GLU A 178 14.16 -5.71 -5.92
CA GLU A 178 15.48 -5.10 -5.77
C GLU A 178 16.58 -6.17 -5.66
N GLU A 179 16.35 -7.26 -4.92
CA GLU A 179 17.33 -8.35 -4.82
C GLU A 179 17.67 -9.00 -6.17
N ILE A 180 16.71 -9.02 -7.10
CA ILE A 180 16.93 -9.47 -8.48
C ILE A 180 17.65 -8.37 -9.28
N ALA A 181 17.16 -7.13 -9.19
CA ALA A 181 17.70 -5.99 -9.93
C ALA A 181 19.18 -5.77 -9.62
N LEU A 182 19.59 -5.90 -8.36
CA LEU A 182 20.98 -5.75 -7.91
C LEU A 182 21.94 -6.80 -8.48
N LYS A 183 21.42 -7.95 -8.93
CA LYS A 183 22.20 -9.03 -9.54
C LYS A 183 22.15 -8.99 -11.07
N SER A 184 21.45 -8.03 -11.65
CA SER A 184 21.17 -7.92 -13.08
C SER A 184 21.77 -6.62 -13.65
N ASP A 185 22.21 -6.67 -14.91
CA ASP A 185 22.57 -5.46 -15.67
C ASP A 185 21.35 -4.66 -16.15
N LYS A 186 20.13 -5.20 -15.95
CA LYS A 186 18.84 -4.60 -16.34
C LYS A 186 18.07 -4.02 -15.16
N ALA A 187 18.76 -3.54 -14.12
CA ALA A 187 18.13 -2.99 -12.92
C ALA A 187 17.08 -1.91 -13.24
N SER A 188 17.38 -1.03 -14.20
CA SER A 188 16.47 0.03 -14.63
C SER A 188 15.15 -0.50 -15.23
N ASP A 189 15.21 -1.53 -16.08
CA ASP A 189 14.02 -2.13 -16.68
C ASP A 189 13.16 -2.85 -15.62
N ILE A 190 13.81 -3.59 -14.72
CA ILE A 190 13.15 -4.35 -13.64
C ILE A 190 12.43 -3.40 -12.67
N MET A 191 13.12 -2.36 -12.21
CA MET A 191 12.54 -1.40 -11.28
C MET A 191 11.47 -0.53 -11.96
N THR A 192 11.68 -0.10 -13.21
CA THR A 192 10.65 0.65 -13.94
C THR A 192 9.37 -0.17 -14.08
N LEU A 193 9.45 -1.44 -14.49
CA LEU A 193 8.27 -2.30 -14.60
C LEU A 193 7.60 -2.51 -13.24
N THR A 194 8.40 -2.81 -12.21
CA THR A 194 7.89 -3.08 -10.86
C THR A 194 7.18 -1.86 -10.28
N ASP A 195 7.84 -0.70 -10.28
CA ASP A 195 7.35 0.50 -9.64
C ASP A 195 6.14 1.07 -10.37
N THR A 196 6.15 1.11 -11.70
CA THR A 196 4.99 1.59 -12.48
C THR A 196 3.75 0.71 -12.30
N GLU A 197 3.92 -0.61 -12.21
CA GLU A 197 2.80 -1.51 -11.93
C GLU A 197 2.35 -1.43 -10.46
N MET A 198 3.25 -1.26 -9.49
CA MET A 198 2.86 -1.02 -8.09
C MET A 198 2.10 0.31 -7.92
N GLN A 199 2.50 1.36 -8.64
CA GLN A 199 1.77 2.62 -8.73
C GLN A 199 0.37 2.40 -9.29
N ARG A 200 0.24 1.64 -10.40
CA ARG A 200 -1.07 1.28 -10.97
C ARG A 200 -1.93 0.44 -10.01
N GLN A 201 -1.35 -0.52 -9.30
CA GLN A 201 -2.05 -1.31 -8.28
C GLN A 201 -2.61 -0.42 -7.18
N ALA A 202 -1.81 0.49 -6.64
CA ALA A 202 -2.24 1.43 -5.62
C ALA A 202 -3.37 2.35 -6.11
N PHE A 203 -3.27 2.85 -7.34
CA PHE A 203 -4.34 3.63 -7.96
C PHE A 203 -5.64 2.82 -8.11
N LEU A 204 -5.59 1.62 -8.69
CA LEU A 204 -6.76 0.77 -8.88
C LEU A 204 -7.38 0.33 -7.54
N MET A 205 -6.56 0.02 -6.55
CA MET A 205 -6.99 -0.36 -5.20
C MET A 205 -7.75 0.77 -4.51
N GLN A 206 -7.22 1.99 -4.54
CA GLN A 206 -7.89 3.17 -3.99
C GLN A 206 -9.19 3.50 -4.73
N LYS A 207 -9.23 3.29 -6.06
CA LYS A 207 -10.46 3.45 -6.85
C LYS A 207 -11.52 2.43 -6.45
N LEU A 208 -11.14 1.16 -6.30
CA LEU A 208 -12.02 0.10 -5.80
C LEU A 208 -12.53 0.44 -4.39
N TYR A 209 -11.63 0.86 -3.49
CA TYR A 209 -11.98 1.23 -2.12
C TYR A 209 -13.00 2.37 -2.01
N LEU A 210 -12.91 3.35 -2.92
CA LEU A 210 -13.90 4.43 -3.05
C LEU A 210 -15.24 3.95 -3.60
N GLY A 211 -15.21 3.08 -4.61
CA GLY A 211 -16.40 2.60 -5.30
C GLY A 211 -17.25 1.61 -4.50
N VAL A 212 -16.62 0.83 -3.61
CA VAL A 212 -17.32 -0.19 -2.82
C VAL A 212 -18.08 0.41 -1.63
N SER A 213 -19.11 -0.31 -1.18
CA SER A 213 -19.86 0.04 0.02
C SER A 213 -18.97 0.06 1.28
N LYS A 214 -19.38 0.83 2.31
CA LYS A 214 -18.65 0.92 3.59
C LYS A 214 -18.40 -0.46 4.22
N GLU A 215 -19.34 -1.39 4.07
CA GLU A 215 -19.25 -2.76 4.57
C GLU A 215 -18.24 -3.61 3.80
N ASN A 216 -18.05 -3.34 2.50
CA ASN A 216 -17.12 -4.06 1.63
C ASN A 216 -15.67 -3.52 1.70
N ARG A 217 -15.45 -2.28 2.16
CA ARG A 217 -14.11 -1.69 2.32
C ARG A 217 -13.14 -2.56 3.12
N ALA A 218 -13.61 -3.12 4.23
CA ALA A 218 -12.79 -4.02 5.06
C ALA A 218 -12.50 -5.36 4.36
N LYS A 219 -13.38 -5.85 3.47
CA LYS A 219 -13.10 -7.04 2.65
C LYS A 219 -12.00 -6.74 1.62
N VAL A 220 -12.09 -5.57 0.97
CA VAL A 220 -11.12 -5.10 -0.01
C VAL A 220 -9.71 -4.97 0.60
N LEU A 221 -9.58 -4.34 1.78
CA LEU A 221 -8.29 -4.25 2.49
C LEU A 221 -7.71 -5.61 2.90
N ARG A 222 -8.57 -6.57 3.28
CA ARG A 222 -8.16 -7.93 3.69
C ARG A 222 -7.69 -8.83 2.55
N MET A 223 -7.89 -8.42 1.29
CA MET A 223 -7.29 -9.15 0.16
C MET A 223 -5.77 -9.11 0.24
N TRP A 224 -5.22 -7.97 0.64
CA TRP A 224 -3.79 -7.71 0.73
C TRP A 224 -3.21 -8.32 1.99
N LYS A 225 -2.37 -9.35 1.82
CA LYS A 225 -1.81 -10.09 2.94
C LYS A 225 -0.47 -10.71 2.57
N ASP A 226 0.52 -10.49 3.44
CA ASP A 226 1.85 -11.11 3.48
C ASP A 226 2.71 -10.99 2.21
N ASP A 227 2.23 -11.37 1.03
CA ASP A 227 2.90 -11.31 -0.28
C ASP A 227 1.89 -11.36 -1.42
N TYR A 228 2.36 -11.23 -2.67
CA TYR A 228 1.46 -11.26 -3.83
C TYR A 228 0.73 -12.59 -4.01
N TYR A 229 1.37 -13.75 -3.88
CA TYR A 229 0.68 -15.04 -4.07
C TYR A 229 -0.47 -15.21 -3.08
N THR A 230 -0.21 -14.95 -1.79
CA THR A 230 -1.24 -14.98 -0.74
C THR A 230 -2.36 -13.98 -1.03
N THR A 231 -2.00 -12.79 -1.52
CA THR A 231 -2.95 -11.75 -1.92
C THR A 231 -3.85 -12.20 -3.08
N ILE A 232 -3.30 -12.81 -4.13
CA ILE A 232 -4.07 -13.36 -5.25
C ILE A 232 -5.01 -14.48 -4.79
N CYS A 233 -4.55 -15.36 -3.90
CA CYS A 233 -5.41 -16.40 -3.30
C CYS A 233 -6.60 -15.80 -2.55
N ASN A 234 -6.38 -14.73 -1.77
CA ASN A 234 -7.47 -14.02 -1.09
C ASN A 234 -8.41 -13.33 -2.10
N MET A 235 -7.88 -12.72 -3.16
CA MET A 235 -8.69 -12.12 -4.23
C MET A 235 -9.62 -13.16 -4.87
N ALA A 236 -9.13 -14.37 -5.15
CA ALA A 236 -9.93 -15.48 -5.68
C ALA A 236 -11.09 -15.89 -4.76
N SER A 237 -10.91 -15.74 -3.44
CA SER A 237 -12.00 -15.99 -2.48
C SER A 237 -12.97 -14.82 -2.40
N VAL A 238 -12.47 -13.58 -2.42
CA VAL A 238 -13.29 -12.37 -2.19
C VAL A 238 -14.15 -12.04 -3.41
N ILE A 239 -13.63 -12.27 -4.62
CA ILE A 239 -14.29 -11.91 -5.89
C ILE A 239 -15.66 -12.60 -6.06
N LYS A 240 -15.87 -13.77 -5.45
CA LYS A 240 -17.13 -14.53 -5.53
C LYS A 240 -18.33 -13.81 -4.91
N GLY A 241 -18.09 -12.89 -3.98
CA GLY A 241 -19.13 -12.13 -3.27
C GLY A 241 -19.28 -10.68 -3.74
N MET A 242 -18.66 -10.31 -4.86
CA MET A 242 -18.64 -8.96 -5.42
C MET A 242 -19.55 -8.84 -6.63
N ASP A 243 -19.97 -7.62 -6.97
CA ASP A 243 -20.65 -7.36 -8.25
C ASP A 243 -19.67 -7.31 -9.44
N GLU A 244 -20.18 -7.34 -10.67
CA GLU A 244 -19.33 -7.45 -11.88
C GLU A 244 -18.35 -6.29 -12.08
N GLU A 245 -18.66 -5.08 -11.58
CA GLU A 245 -17.76 -3.93 -11.64
C GLU A 245 -16.62 -4.08 -10.61
N GLU A 246 -16.99 -4.40 -9.36
CA GLU A 246 -16.04 -4.71 -8.29
C GLU A 246 -15.10 -5.86 -8.69
N LYS A 247 -15.66 -6.95 -9.26
CA LYS A 247 -14.89 -8.08 -9.77
C LYS A 247 -13.89 -7.67 -10.84
N GLY A 248 -14.33 -6.86 -11.81
CA GLY A 248 -13.46 -6.36 -12.87
C GLY A 248 -12.29 -5.54 -12.34
N MET A 249 -12.52 -4.73 -11.31
CA MET A 249 -11.46 -3.97 -10.64
C MET A 249 -10.47 -4.87 -9.89
N VAL A 250 -10.96 -5.86 -9.13
CA VAL A 250 -10.09 -6.85 -8.46
C VAL A 250 -9.23 -7.61 -9.48
N ALA A 251 -9.84 -8.08 -10.57
CA ALA A 251 -9.12 -8.81 -11.62
C ALA A 251 -8.06 -7.94 -12.32
N ARG A 252 -8.30 -6.63 -12.50
CA ARG A 252 -7.29 -5.69 -13.03
C ARG A 252 -6.12 -5.45 -12.08
N ILE A 253 -6.37 -5.38 -10.77
CA ILE A 253 -5.31 -5.31 -9.76
C ILE A 253 -4.45 -6.58 -9.83
N ALA A 254 -5.09 -7.75 -9.84
CA ALA A 254 -4.41 -9.04 -9.97
C ALA A 254 -3.59 -9.15 -11.26
N LEU A 255 -4.14 -8.66 -12.37
CA LEU A 255 -3.45 -8.64 -13.67
C LEU A 255 -2.19 -7.76 -13.62
N SER A 256 -2.25 -6.59 -12.99
CA SER A 256 -1.09 -5.72 -12.79
C SER A 256 0.02 -6.40 -11.97
N MET A 257 -0.34 -7.15 -10.92
CA MET A 257 0.61 -7.97 -10.16
C MET A 257 1.26 -9.06 -11.03
N ALA A 258 0.46 -9.71 -11.88
CA ALA A 258 0.95 -10.72 -12.81
C ALA A 258 1.89 -10.14 -13.88
N ASN A 259 1.66 -8.89 -14.31
CA ASN A 259 2.53 -8.22 -15.28
C ASN A 259 3.96 -8.05 -14.75
N ILE A 260 4.10 -7.70 -13.45
CA ILE A 260 5.43 -7.64 -12.80
C ILE A 260 6.10 -9.01 -12.88
N ARG A 261 5.41 -10.08 -12.47
CA ARG A 261 5.99 -11.42 -12.45
C ARG A 261 6.37 -11.94 -13.82
N ALA A 262 5.45 -11.89 -14.77
CA ALA A 262 5.70 -12.36 -16.13
C ALA A 262 6.80 -11.53 -16.81
N GLY A 263 6.77 -10.20 -16.67
CA GLY A 263 7.74 -9.32 -17.29
C GLY A 263 9.13 -9.40 -16.68
N VAL A 264 9.27 -9.47 -15.34
CA VAL A 264 10.59 -9.66 -14.71
C VAL A 264 11.17 -11.03 -15.05
N ASP A 265 10.36 -12.09 -15.06
CA ASP A 265 10.80 -13.42 -15.47
C ASP A 265 11.21 -13.46 -16.95
N GLU A 266 10.52 -12.75 -17.83
CA GLU A 266 10.95 -12.57 -19.22
C GLU A 266 12.28 -11.81 -19.33
N ILE A 267 12.46 -10.72 -18.57
CA ILE A 267 13.69 -9.91 -18.56
C ILE A 267 14.91 -10.73 -18.13
N ILE A 268 14.74 -11.60 -17.12
CA ILE A 268 15.82 -12.39 -16.49
C ILE A 268 16.04 -13.73 -17.18
N ASN A 269 14.97 -14.49 -17.41
CA ASN A 269 15.02 -15.88 -17.87
C ASN A 269 14.59 -16.06 -19.33
N GLY A 270 14.04 -15.03 -19.98
CA GLY A 270 13.52 -15.13 -21.35
C GLY A 270 12.30 -16.05 -21.47
N SER A 271 11.47 -16.15 -20.43
CA SER A 271 10.35 -17.08 -20.38
C SER A 271 9.17 -16.68 -21.27
N GLU A 272 8.30 -17.65 -21.56
CA GLU A 272 7.07 -17.45 -22.33
C GLU A 272 5.84 -17.12 -21.46
N LEU A 273 6.03 -16.71 -20.19
CA LEU A 273 4.91 -16.34 -19.31
C LEU A 273 4.11 -15.14 -19.85
N SER A 274 4.68 -14.36 -20.77
CA SER A 274 4.00 -13.30 -21.51
C SER A 274 2.77 -13.78 -22.30
N GLN A 275 2.77 -15.03 -22.78
CA GLN A 275 1.60 -15.63 -23.45
C GLN A 275 0.47 -15.90 -22.44
N GLU A 276 0.78 -16.52 -21.29
CA GLU A 276 -0.20 -16.76 -20.22
C GLU A 276 -0.77 -15.45 -19.67
N TYR A 277 0.08 -14.44 -19.48
CA TYR A 277 -0.36 -13.10 -19.10
C TYR A 277 -1.31 -12.49 -20.13
N SER A 278 -0.99 -12.59 -21.43
CA SER A 278 -1.84 -12.09 -22.51
C SER A 278 -3.22 -12.76 -22.54
N MET A 279 -3.25 -14.08 -22.29
CA MET A 279 -4.51 -14.82 -22.15
C MET A 279 -5.31 -14.37 -20.92
N ALA A 280 -4.65 -14.18 -19.78
CA ALA A 280 -5.31 -13.68 -18.57
C ALA A 280 -5.91 -12.29 -18.80
N LYS A 281 -5.17 -11.41 -19.48
CA LYS A 281 -5.67 -10.08 -19.87
C LYS A 281 -6.92 -10.17 -20.75
N GLU A 282 -6.91 -11.01 -21.78
CA GLU A 282 -8.07 -11.22 -22.65
C GLU A 282 -9.28 -11.77 -21.86
N MET A 283 -9.05 -12.64 -20.88
CA MET A 283 -10.11 -13.13 -19.99
C MET A 283 -10.72 -11.99 -19.15
N VAL A 284 -9.89 -11.11 -18.58
CA VAL A 284 -10.37 -9.91 -17.85
C VAL A 284 -11.19 -9.00 -18.77
N GLU A 285 -10.74 -8.76 -20.00
CA GLU A 285 -11.46 -7.92 -20.97
C GLU A 285 -12.82 -8.52 -21.38
N LYS A 286 -12.95 -9.84 -21.37
CA LYS A 286 -14.20 -10.57 -21.66
C LYS A 286 -15.10 -10.81 -20.44
N GLY A 287 -14.74 -10.30 -19.27
CA GLY A 287 -15.51 -10.50 -18.03
C GLY A 287 -15.36 -11.90 -17.40
N LYS A 288 -14.36 -12.69 -17.81
CA LYS A 288 -14.08 -14.02 -17.25
C LYS A 288 -13.14 -13.93 -16.05
N TYR A 289 -13.58 -13.24 -15.01
CA TYR A 289 -12.70 -12.82 -13.92
C TYR A 289 -12.16 -13.97 -13.05
N ASP A 290 -13.00 -14.95 -12.70
CA ASP A 290 -12.57 -16.13 -11.92
C ASP A 290 -11.51 -16.95 -12.68
N ASP A 291 -11.73 -17.19 -13.98
CA ASP A 291 -10.78 -17.90 -14.85
C ASP A 291 -9.45 -17.13 -14.97
N ALA A 292 -9.54 -15.80 -15.13
CA ALA A 292 -8.36 -14.94 -15.21
C ALA A 292 -7.52 -15.02 -13.92
N ILE A 293 -8.17 -14.95 -12.75
CA ILE A 293 -7.48 -15.08 -11.46
C ILE A 293 -6.85 -16.47 -11.29
N GLY A 294 -7.52 -17.53 -11.75
CA GLY A 294 -6.94 -18.87 -11.78
C GLY A 294 -5.66 -18.94 -12.61
N LEU A 295 -5.66 -18.36 -13.81
CA LEU A 295 -4.47 -18.30 -14.66
C LEU A 295 -3.36 -17.42 -14.05
N ILE A 296 -3.72 -16.30 -13.42
CA ILE A 296 -2.77 -15.45 -12.69
C ILE A 296 -2.09 -16.21 -11.54
N LYS A 297 -2.83 -17.03 -10.77
CA LYS A 297 -2.23 -17.91 -9.76
C LYS A 297 -1.18 -18.84 -10.36
N SER A 298 -1.45 -19.43 -11.52
CA SER A 298 -0.49 -20.28 -12.25
C SER A 298 0.78 -19.52 -12.64
N ILE A 299 0.64 -18.26 -13.12
CA ILE A 299 1.80 -17.40 -13.42
C ILE A 299 2.66 -17.20 -12.18
N PHE A 300 2.07 -16.92 -11.02
CA PHE A 300 2.81 -16.80 -9.76
C PHE A 300 3.48 -18.10 -9.34
N MET A 301 2.82 -19.24 -9.48
CA MET A 301 3.41 -20.55 -9.17
C MET A 301 4.68 -20.84 -9.97
N LYS A 302 4.71 -20.45 -11.25
CA LYS A 302 5.86 -20.65 -12.15
C LYS A 302 6.94 -19.60 -11.89
N SER A 303 6.58 -18.33 -11.96
CA SER A 303 7.53 -17.21 -11.81
C SER A 303 8.17 -17.17 -10.43
N ASP A 304 7.45 -17.41 -9.34
CA ASP A 304 8.06 -17.40 -8.01
C ASP A 304 9.07 -18.55 -7.82
N ASN A 305 8.84 -19.69 -8.49
CA ASN A 305 9.79 -20.78 -8.50
C ASN A 305 11.04 -20.43 -9.32
N GLN A 306 10.87 -19.83 -10.49
CA GLN A 306 11.96 -19.47 -11.40
C GLN A 306 12.81 -18.29 -10.87
N LEU A 307 12.17 -17.28 -10.29
CA LEU A 307 12.82 -16.06 -9.82
C LEU A 307 13.36 -16.21 -8.39
N PHE A 308 12.65 -16.89 -7.50
CA PHE A 308 12.95 -16.92 -6.07
C PHE A 308 13.19 -18.32 -5.50
N GLY A 309 13.00 -19.39 -6.28
CA GLY A 309 13.06 -20.76 -5.79
C GLY A 309 11.92 -21.14 -4.84
N ILE A 310 10.83 -20.37 -4.83
CA ILE A 310 9.68 -20.60 -3.94
C ILE A 310 8.71 -21.56 -4.63
N SER A 311 8.32 -22.62 -3.93
CA SER A 311 7.26 -23.52 -4.38
C SER A 311 5.99 -23.27 -3.58
N HIS A 312 4.91 -23.00 -4.28
CA HIS A 312 3.59 -22.85 -3.67
C HIS A 312 2.85 -24.18 -3.65
N PRO A 313 1.95 -24.41 -2.67
CA PRO A 313 1.12 -25.61 -2.66
C PRO A 313 0.32 -25.70 -3.96
N SER A 314 0.43 -26.82 -4.67
CA SER A 314 -0.53 -27.12 -5.72
C SER A 314 -1.87 -27.39 -5.06
N GLU A 315 -2.83 -26.48 -5.22
CA GLU A 315 -4.22 -26.85 -4.97
C GLU A 315 -4.57 -27.92 -6.01
N GLU A 316 -4.60 -29.20 -5.61
CA GLU A 316 -5.31 -30.23 -6.37
C GLU A 316 -6.81 -29.94 -6.30
N SER A 317 -7.23 -28.83 -6.90
CA SER A 317 -8.61 -28.66 -7.32
C SER A 317 -8.70 -29.34 -8.68
N GLY A 318 -9.59 -30.32 -8.83
CA GLY A 318 -9.81 -30.99 -10.12
C GLY A 318 -10.08 -30.01 -11.27
N ASN A 319 -10.43 -28.76 -10.96
CA ASN A 319 -10.67 -27.66 -11.88
C ASN A 319 -9.42 -27.19 -12.62
N ASP A 320 -8.21 -27.22 -12.04
CA ASP A 320 -6.99 -26.74 -12.72
C ASP A 320 -6.57 -27.65 -13.87
N ARG A 321 -6.82 -28.97 -13.74
CA ARG A 321 -6.70 -29.90 -14.88
C ARG A 321 -7.71 -29.57 -15.97
N TYR A 322 -8.96 -29.24 -15.61
CA TYR A 322 -9.97 -28.88 -16.60
C TYR A 322 -9.67 -27.54 -17.27
N ILE A 323 -9.14 -26.56 -16.55
CA ILE A 323 -8.73 -25.26 -17.10
C ILE A 323 -7.55 -25.48 -18.04
N LEU A 324 -6.48 -26.17 -17.62
CA LEU A 324 -5.35 -26.51 -18.49
C LEU A 324 -5.77 -27.30 -19.75
N ILE A 325 -6.67 -28.28 -19.60
CA ILE A 325 -7.20 -29.06 -20.73
C ILE A 325 -8.06 -28.18 -21.64
N ALA A 326 -8.90 -27.31 -21.09
CA ALA A 326 -9.73 -26.38 -21.86
C ALA A 326 -8.88 -25.33 -22.60
N SER A 327 -7.85 -24.79 -21.95
CA SER A 327 -6.85 -23.90 -22.56
C SER A 327 -6.12 -24.59 -23.71
N PHE A 328 -5.72 -25.85 -23.52
CA PHE A 328 -5.08 -26.64 -24.56
C PHE A 328 -6.01 -26.95 -25.74
N ILE A 329 -7.30 -27.23 -25.48
CA ILE A 329 -8.30 -27.44 -26.54
C ILE A 329 -8.51 -26.14 -27.34
N ILE A 330 -8.59 -24.99 -26.69
CA ILE A 330 -8.69 -23.69 -27.36
C ILE A 330 -7.44 -23.45 -28.23
N PHE A 331 -6.25 -23.74 -27.70
CA PHE A 331 -4.98 -23.63 -28.44
C PHE A 331 -4.97 -24.49 -29.71
N VAL A 332 -5.34 -25.78 -29.61
CA VAL A 332 -5.44 -26.67 -30.77
C VAL A 332 -6.47 -26.16 -31.78
N THR A 333 -7.58 -25.59 -31.31
CA THR A 333 -8.63 -25.06 -32.18
C THR A 333 -8.16 -23.84 -32.96
N ILE A 334 -7.44 -22.91 -32.31
CA ILE A 334 -6.89 -21.71 -32.96
C ILE A 334 -5.84 -22.11 -34.00
N VAL A 335 -4.91 -23.01 -33.65
CA VAL A 335 -3.88 -23.50 -34.57
C VAL A 335 -4.51 -24.25 -35.76
N ALA A 336 -5.52 -25.08 -35.53
CA ALA A 336 -6.23 -25.79 -36.60
C ALA A 336 -6.99 -24.83 -37.54
N VAL A 337 -7.55 -23.74 -37.01
CA VAL A 337 -8.22 -22.70 -37.83
C VAL A 337 -7.19 -21.91 -38.64
N MET A 338 -6.03 -21.57 -38.07
CA MET A 338 -4.96 -20.87 -38.79
C MET A 338 -4.30 -21.75 -39.88
N LEU A 339 -4.22 -23.07 -39.67
CA LEU A 339 -3.66 -24.02 -40.65
C LEU A 339 -4.64 -24.40 -41.76
N LYS A 340 -5.93 -24.06 -41.62
CA LYS A 340 -6.95 -24.33 -42.65
C LYS A 340 -6.82 -23.30 -43.77
N LYS A 341 -6.03 -23.63 -44.80
CA LYS A 341 -5.93 -22.84 -46.04
C LYS A 341 -7.33 -22.55 -46.59
N PRO A 342 -7.62 -21.30 -47.03
CA PRO A 342 -8.87 -21.01 -47.71
C PRO A 342 -8.93 -21.84 -49.00
N GLY A 343 -9.94 -22.71 -49.09
CA GLY A 343 -10.20 -23.52 -50.27
C GLY A 343 -10.37 -22.61 -51.49
N LYS A 344 -9.63 -22.91 -52.56
CA LYS A 344 -9.85 -22.31 -53.87
C LYS A 344 -11.32 -22.56 -54.25
N LYS A 345 -12.05 -21.48 -54.50
CA LYS A 345 -13.34 -21.55 -55.18
C LYS A 345 -13.05 -21.86 -56.65
N GLU A 346 -13.50 -23.02 -57.13
CA GLU A 346 -13.68 -23.32 -58.56
C GLU A 346 -15.02 -22.75 -59.04
#